data_AF-A0A6G1CDW3-F1
#
_entry.id   AF-A0A6G1CDW3-F1
#
_cell.length_a   1.000
_cell.length_b   1.000
_cell.length_c   1.000
_cell.angle_alpha   90.00
_cell.angle_beta   90.00
_cell.angle_gamma   90.00
#
_symmetry.space_group_name_H-M   'P 1'
#
loop_
_entity.id
_entity.type
_entity.pdbx_description
1 polymer ?
#
loop_
_entity_poly.entity_id
_entity_poly.type
_entity_poly.pdbx_seq_one_letter_code
_entity_poly.pdbx_strand_id
1 'polypeptide(L)'
;MCNCLAGFEPTSTTEGESGRFSQGCWQKKAVQCSDRFLAVLGTKSPDKFMLVVNTMFDACAAECSSNWSCVTYAYANLRSSRSKGDITRCLVWAGELVDTQKAGEGLGSNTLYLGLAGLDVGKH
;
A
#
# COMPACT_ATOMS: atom_id res chain seq x y z
N MET A 1 2.41 -6.62 -17.47
CA MET A 1 2.41 -7.92 -16.78
C MET A 1 2.03 -7.65 -15.33
N CYS A 2 1.05 -8.37 -14.77
CA CYS A 2 0.66 -8.22 -13.36
C CYS A 2 1.51 -9.16 -12.51
N ASN A 3 2.02 -8.68 -11.37
CA ASN A 3 2.82 -9.42 -10.41
C ASN A 3 2.24 -9.24 -9.00
N CYS A 4 2.23 -10.29 -8.17
CA CYS A 4 1.85 -10.14 -6.76
C CYS A 4 2.91 -9.36 -5.98
N LEU A 5 2.46 -8.54 -5.03
CA LEU A 5 3.34 -7.85 -4.09
C LEU A 5 4.00 -8.87 -3.15
N ALA A 6 5.15 -8.49 -2.57
CA ALA A 6 5.82 -9.33 -1.58
C ALA A 6 4.87 -9.65 -0.41
N GLY A 7 4.75 -10.93 -0.05
CA GLY A 7 3.83 -11.41 0.98
C GLY A 7 2.41 -11.73 0.49
N PHE A 8 2.13 -11.57 -0.81
CA PHE A 8 0.86 -11.92 -1.45
C PHE A 8 1.07 -13.07 -2.43
N GLU A 9 0.05 -13.91 -2.56
CA GLU A 9 0.03 -15.05 -3.46
C GLU A 9 -1.11 -14.92 -4.47
N PRO A 10 -0.96 -15.51 -5.67
CA PRO A 10 -2.03 -15.49 -6.65
C PRO A 10 -3.27 -16.21 -6.12
N THR A 11 -4.44 -15.69 -6.50
CA THR A 11 -5.72 -16.29 -6.11
C THR A 11 -5.91 -17.70 -6.69
N SER A 12 -5.28 -17.99 -7.84
CA SER A 12 -5.34 -19.29 -8.51
C SER A 12 -3.95 -19.89 -8.74
N THR A 13 -3.83 -21.20 -8.52
CA THR A 13 -2.62 -21.99 -8.83
C THR A 13 -2.24 -21.92 -10.30
N THR A 14 -3.21 -21.87 -11.20
CA THR A 14 -2.99 -21.75 -12.66
C THR A 14 -2.38 -20.39 -13.05
N GLU A 15 -2.68 -19.33 -12.30
CA GLU A 15 -2.04 -18.02 -12.48
C GLU A 15 -0.60 -18.02 -11.97
N GLY A 16 -0.36 -18.77 -10.87
CA GLY A 16 0.98 -19.08 -10.36
C GLY A 16 1.91 -19.66 -11.43
N GLU A 17 1.44 -20.67 -12.16
CA GLU A 17 2.22 -21.37 -13.19
C GLU A 17 2.43 -20.53 -14.45
N SER A 18 1.44 -19.70 -14.82
CA SER A 18 1.49 -18.88 -16.04
C SER A 18 2.17 -17.52 -15.87
N GLY A 19 2.44 -17.09 -14.63
CA GLY A 19 3.03 -15.79 -14.32
C GLY A 19 2.12 -14.60 -14.69
N ARG A 20 0.81 -14.83 -14.84
CA ARG A 20 -0.19 -13.81 -15.14
C ARG A 20 -1.25 -13.79 -14.04
N PHE A 21 -1.18 -12.81 -13.15
CA PHE A 21 -2.09 -12.71 -12.00
C PHE A 21 -3.27 -11.75 -12.28
N SER A 22 -4.15 -12.14 -13.21
CA SER A 22 -5.32 -11.36 -13.62
C SER A 22 -6.50 -11.47 -12.65
N GLN A 23 -6.58 -12.54 -11.86
CA GLN A 23 -7.57 -12.72 -10.80
C GLN A 23 -7.15 -12.08 -9.47
N GLY A 24 -6.03 -11.36 -9.47
CA GLY A 24 -5.50 -10.67 -8.31
C GLY A 24 -4.66 -11.56 -7.40
N CYS A 25 -4.36 -11.00 -6.22
CA CYS A 25 -3.52 -11.63 -5.23
C CYS A 25 -4.15 -11.46 -3.86
N TRP A 26 -3.94 -12.44 -2.98
CA TRP A 26 -4.46 -12.43 -1.62
C TRP A 26 -3.33 -12.69 -0.64
N GLN A 27 -3.54 -12.28 0.60
CA GLN A 27 -2.61 -12.54 1.68
C GLN A 27 -3.05 -13.77 2.45
N LYS A 28 -2.14 -14.74 2.64
CA LYS A 28 -2.42 -16.01 3.33
C LYS A 28 -2.95 -15.86 4.75
N LYS A 29 -2.56 -14.79 5.45
CA LYS A 29 -3.02 -14.48 6.81
C LYS A 29 -3.74 -13.14 6.78
N ALA A 30 -4.88 -13.07 7.48
CA ALA A 30 -5.58 -11.81 7.68
C ALA A 30 -4.71 -10.89 8.55
N VAL A 31 -4.61 -9.62 8.15
CA VAL A 31 -3.99 -8.56 8.93
C VAL A 31 -4.90 -8.25 10.11
N GLN A 32 -4.76 -9.00 11.20
CA GLN A 32 -5.63 -8.83 12.37
C GLN A 32 -5.30 -7.57 13.17
N CYS A 33 -4.04 -7.11 13.11
CA CYS A 33 -3.53 -5.85 13.66
C CYS A 33 -2.20 -5.55 12.95
N SER A 34 -2.15 -4.61 12.00
CA SER A 34 -0.89 -4.23 11.37
C SER A 34 -0.20 -3.13 12.18
N ASP A 35 0.76 -3.53 13.02
CA ASP A 35 1.79 -2.66 13.57
C ASP A 35 3.04 -2.60 12.66
N ARG A 36 3.12 -3.52 11.71
CA ARG A 36 4.25 -3.68 10.78
C ARG A 36 3.81 -3.40 9.36
N PHE A 37 4.61 -2.56 8.71
CA PHE A 37 4.40 -2.16 7.32
C PHE A 37 5.68 -2.37 6.50
N LEU A 38 5.52 -2.83 5.27
CA LEU A 38 6.59 -2.91 4.28
C LEU A 38 6.51 -1.73 3.33
N ALA A 39 7.64 -1.04 3.15
CA ALA A 39 7.76 0.03 2.17
C ALA A 39 7.87 -0.54 0.76
N VAL A 40 6.95 -0.17 -0.12
CA VAL A 40 6.92 -0.49 -1.54
C VAL A 40 7.11 0.80 -2.34
N LEU A 41 8.33 0.96 -2.87
CA LEU A 41 8.76 2.16 -3.59
C LEU A 41 8.29 2.18 -5.04
N GLY A 42 8.19 3.38 -5.61
CA GLY A 42 7.97 3.56 -7.04
C GLY A 42 6.61 3.06 -7.50
N THR A 43 5.56 3.27 -6.68
CA THR A 43 4.20 2.79 -6.96
C THR A 43 3.26 3.92 -7.32
N LYS A 44 2.38 3.70 -8.29
CA LYS A 44 1.19 4.54 -8.45
C LYS A 44 0.28 4.30 -7.25
N SER A 45 -0.28 5.38 -6.70
CA SER A 45 -1.32 5.25 -5.65
C SER A 45 -2.48 4.40 -6.16
N PRO A 46 -2.90 3.36 -5.39
CA PRO A 46 -4.10 2.60 -5.71
C PRO A 46 -5.36 3.48 -5.65
N ASP A 47 -6.41 3.07 -6.35
CA ASP A 47 -7.71 3.75 -6.32
C ASP A 47 -8.42 3.56 -4.97
N LYS A 48 -9.52 4.29 -4.75
CA LYS A 48 -10.40 4.17 -3.56
C LYS A 48 -9.71 4.46 -2.21
N PHE A 49 -8.72 5.34 -2.20
CA PHE A 49 -8.13 5.81 -0.94
C PHE A 49 -9.08 6.70 -0.15
N MET A 50 -8.93 6.66 1.17
CA MET A 50 -9.43 7.68 2.09
C MET A 50 -8.33 8.72 2.33
N LEU A 51 -8.69 10.00 2.20
CA LEU A 51 -7.77 11.10 2.47
C LEU A 51 -7.89 11.54 3.92
N VAL A 52 -6.80 11.45 4.67
CA VAL A 52 -6.65 12.07 6.00
C VAL A 52 -5.79 13.32 5.86
N VAL A 53 -6.33 14.45 6.29
CA VAL A 53 -5.69 15.78 6.16
C VAL A 53 -5.01 16.20 7.45
N ASN A 54 -3.97 17.03 7.34
CA ASN A 54 -3.22 17.62 8.47
C ASN A 54 -2.55 16.60 9.40
N THR A 55 -2.26 15.41 8.88
CA THR A 55 -1.64 14.32 9.61
C THR A 55 -0.14 14.30 9.36
N MET A 56 0.68 14.17 10.41
CA MET A 56 2.12 13.91 10.27
C MET A 56 2.36 12.47 9.80
N PHE A 57 3.60 12.15 9.38
CA PHE A 57 3.96 10.83 8.87
C PHE A 57 3.59 9.70 9.86
N ASP A 58 4.04 9.81 11.12
CA ASP A 58 3.78 8.79 12.14
C ASP A 58 2.29 8.67 12.47
N ALA A 59 1.58 9.80 12.45
CA ALA A 59 0.14 9.81 12.66
C ALA A 59 -0.58 9.10 11.50
N CYS A 60 -0.07 9.13 10.26
CA CYS A 60 -0.66 8.37 9.14
C CYS A 60 -0.55 6.85 9.33
N ALA A 61 0.57 6.38 9.87
CA ALA A 61 0.72 4.97 10.23
C ALA A 61 -0.27 4.59 11.35
N ALA A 62 -0.42 5.44 12.38
CA ALA A 62 -1.35 5.21 13.48
C ALA A 62 -2.81 5.17 13.02
N GLU A 63 -3.22 6.05 12.10
CA GLU A 63 -4.56 6.03 11.49
C GLU A 63 -4.86 4.67 10.84
N CYS A 64 -3.91 4.15 10.04
CA CYS A 64 -4.05 2.84 9.44
C CYS A 64 -4.09 1.72 10.50
N SER A 65 -3.14 1.71 11.45
CA SER A 65 -3.09 0.70 12.52
C SER A 65 -4.33 0.70 13.41
N SER A 66 -5.01 1.84 13.58
CA SER A 66 -6.24 1.94 14.37
C SER A 66 -7.47 1.37 13.65
N ASN A 67 -7.42 1.24 12.33
CA ASN A 67 -8.47 0.67 11.51
C ASN A 67 -8.13 -0.77 11.13
N TRP A 68 -8.85 -1.74 11.69
CA TRP A 68 -8.58 -3.17 11.46
C TRP A 68 -8.80 -3.63 10.02
N SER A 69 -9.51 -2.84 9.21
CA SER A 69 -9.65 -3.11 7.78
C SER A 69 -8.54 -2.48 6.95
N CYS A 70 -7.67 -1.63 7.54
CA CYS A 70 -6.60 -1.00 6.81
C CYS A 70 -5.56 -2.02 6.34
N VAL A 71 -5.20 -1.94 5.06
CA VAL A 71 -4.18 -2.81 4.46
C VAL A 71 -2.97 -2.03 3.98
N THR A 72 -3.11 -0.72 3.70
CA THR A 72 -1.98 0.10 3.26
C THR A 72 -2.22 1.57 3.57
N TYR A 73 -1.13 2.31 3.73
CA TYR A 73 -1.16 3.76 3.72
C TYR A 73 -0.04 4.34 2.84
N ALA A 74 -0.15 5.61 2.49
CA ALA A 74 0.92 6.38 1.85
C ALA A 74 0.96 7.78 2.44
N TYR A 75 2.16 8.31 2.60
CA TYR A 75 2.39 9.68 2.98
C TYR A 75 2.91 10.45 1.76
N ALA A 76 2.00 11.13 1.07
CA ALA A 76 2.32 11.85 -0.15
C ALA A 76 2.55 13.34 0.16
N ASN A 77 3.74 13.83 -0.15
CA ASN A 77 4.03 15.26 -0.12
C ASN A 77 3.69 15.87 -1.49
N LEU A 78 2.50 16.46 -1.61
CA LEU A 78 2.05 17.04 -2.86
C LEU A 78 2.29 18.55 -2.85
N ARG A 79 3.52 18.91 -3.22
CA ARG A 79 3.87 20.29 -3.56
C ARG A 79 3.26 20.61 -4.92
N SER A 80 1.99 21.03 -4.94
CA SER A 80 1.33 21.46 -6.17
C SER A 80 1.49 22.97 -6.36
N SER A 81 1.78 23.42 -7.58
CA SER A 81 1.91 24.84 -7.93
C SER A 81 0.64 25.67 -7.67
N ARG A 82 -0.49 25.02 -7.38
CA ARG A 82 -1.79 25.64 -7.09
C ARG A 82 -2.11 25.71 -5.60
N SER A 83 -1.34 25.04 -4.75
CA SER A 83 -1.54 25.03 -3.31
C SER A 83 -0.61 26.04 -2.66
N LYS A 84 -1.15 27.11 -2.07
CA LYS A 84 -0.39 27.97 -1.13
C LYS A 84 -0.23 27.21 0.19
N GLY A 85 0.68 26.25 0.23
CA GLY A 85 1.01 25.46 1.42
C GLY A 85 1.48 24.05 1.08
N ASP A 86 2.39 23.51 1.90
CA ASP A 86 2.79 22.11 1.84
C ASP A 86 1.61 21.23 2.29
N ILE A 87 0.78 20.79 1.35
CA ILE A 87 -0.32 19.87 1.66
C ILE A 87 0.24 18.46 1.68
N THR A 88 0.62 18.05 2.89
CA THR A 88 0.79 16.64 3.20
C THR A 88 -0.55 15.92 3.08
N ARG A 89 -0.57 14.79 2.37
CA ARG A 89 -1.75 13.91 2.27
C ARG A 89 -1.42 12.54 2.84
N CYS A 90 -2.12 12.16 3.89
CA CYS A 90 -2.17 10.78 4.34
C CYS A 90 -3.26 10.06 3.53
N LEU A 91 -2.87 9.03 2.79
CA LEU A 91 -3.77 8.21 2.01
C LEU A 91 -3.87 6.86 2.70
N VAL A 92 -5.09 6.40 2.98
CA VAL A 92 -5.34 5.15 3.72
C VAL A 92 -6.27 4.27 2.90
N TRP A 93 -5.94 2.99 2.75
CA TRP A 93 -6.79 2.02 2.06
C TRP A 93 -7.26 0.96 3.05
N ALA A 94 -8.58 0.79 3.10
CA ALA A 94 -9.22 -0.29 3.84
C ALA A 94 -9.75 -1.35 2.88
N GLY A 95 -9.36 -2.61 3.07
CA GLY A 95 -9.76 -3.74 2.24
C GLY A 95 -8.83 -3.99 1.06
N GLU A 96 -9.34 -3.94 -0.16
CA GLU A 96 -8.60 -4.36 -1.36
C GLU A 96 -7.80 -3.21 -2.00
N LEU A 97 -6.62 -3.53 -2.53
CA LEU A 97 -5.83 -2.61 -3.34
C LEU A 97 -6.17 -2.82 -4.82
N VAL A 98 -6.73 -1.80 -5.46
CA VAL A 98 -7.16 -1.84 -6.87
C VAL A 98 -6.35 -0.86 -7.70
N ASP A 99 -5.99 -1.29 -8.92
CA ASP A 99 -5.19 -0.51 -9.88
C ASP A 99 -3.80 -0.08 -9.34
N THR A 100 -3.21 -0.92 -8.48
CA THR A 100 -1.85 -0.75 -7.99
C THR A 100 -0.86 -1.11 -9.09
N GLN A 101 0.03 -0.17 -9.43
CA GLN A 101 1.03 -0.37 -10.49
C GLN A 101 2.40 0.08 -10.03
N LYS A 102 3.44 -0.65 -10.42
CA LYS A 102 4.82 -0.18 -10.26
C LYS A 102 5.11 0.84 -11.36
N ALA A 103 5.28 2.10 -10.97
CA ALA A 103 5.54 3.22 -11.85
C ALA A 103 7.06 3.50 -12.03
N GLY A 104 7.91 2.87 -11.23
CA GLY A 104 9.34 3.21 -11.14
C GLY A 104 9.56 4.48 -10.30
N GLU A 105 10.82 4.85 -10.06
CA GLU A 105 11.14 6.11 -9.40
C GLU A 105 10.95 7.26 -10.39
N GLY A 106 9.91 8.08 -10.16
CA GLY A 106 9.54 9.15 -11.08
C GLY A 106 8.43 10.05 -10.55
N LEU A 107 8.10 11.09 -11.31
CA LEU A 107 7.07 12.06 -10.95
C LEU A 107 5.70 11.38 -10.81
N GLY A 108 5.08 11.48 -9.63
CA GLY A 108 3.78 10.84 -9.36
C GLY A 108 3.86 9.41 -8.81
N SER A 109 5.06 8.87 -8.62
CA SER A 109 5.27 7.66 -7.82
C SER A 109 5.26 7.98 -6.32
N ASN A 110 4.69 7.09 -5.52
CA ASN A 110 4.62 7.15 -4.06
C ASN A 110 5.25 5.89 -3.45
N THR A 111 5.60 6.00 -2.18
CA THR A 111 5.91 4.85 -1.33
C THR A 111 4.62 4.41 -0.64
N LEU A 112 4.20 3.18 -0.89
CA LEU A 112 3.11 2.54 -0.15
C LEU A 112 3.70 1.78 1.03
N TYR A 113 3.04 1.86 2.16
CA TYR A 113 3.37 1.12 3.37
C TYR A 113 2.31 0.03 3.53
N LEU A 114 2.67 -1.19 3.14
CA LEU A 114 1.76 -2.34 3.06
C LEU A 114 1.75 -3.10 4.39
N GLY A 115 0.57 -3.22 4.99
CA GLY A 115 0.37 -3.99 6.21
C GLY A 115 0.60 -5.47 5.96
N LEU A 116 1.42 -6.11 6.79
CA LEU A 116 1.74 -7.52 6.63
C LEU A 116 1.31 -8.35 7.83
N ALA A 117 0.51 -9.39 7.55
CA ALA A 117 0.04 -10.32 8.56
C ALA A 117 1.16 -11.29 8.95
N GLY A 118 1.72 -11.11 10.15
CA GLY A 118 2.59 -12.10 10.78
C GLY A 118 3.92 -12.36 10.06
N LEU A 119 4.58 -11.32 9.57
CA LEU A 119 5.99 -11.44 9.16
C LEU A 119 6.88 -11.60 10.39
N ASP A 120 7.47 -12.78 10.52
CA ASP A 120 8.83 -12.88 11.03
C ASP A 120 9.71 -12.09 10.05
N VAL A 121 9.99 -10.83 10.39
CA VAL A 121 11.07 -10.08 9.74
C VAL A 121 12.34 -10.85 10.06
N GLY A 122 12.72 -11.73 9.15
CA GLY A 122 13.97 -12.46 9.21
C GLY A 122 15.10 -11.44 9.30
N LYS A 123 15.75 -11.41 10.47
CA LYS A 123 17.12 -10.92 10.62
C LYS A 123 17.96 -11.57 9.53
N HIS A 124 18.57 -10.76 8.68
CA HIS A 124 19.80 -11.12 7.99
C HIS A 124 20.85 -10.07 8.34
#